data_AF-A0A8J6SZ30-F1
#
_entry.id   AF-A0A8J6SZ30-F1
#
_cell.length_a   1.000
_cell.length_b   1.000
_cell.length_c   1.000
_cell.angle_alpha   90.00
_cell.angle_beta   90.00
_cell.angle_gamma   90.00
#
_symmetry.space_group_name_H-M   'P 1'
#
loop_
_entity.id
_entity.type
_entity.pdbx_description
1 polymer ?
#
loop_
_entity_poly.entity_id
_entity_poly.type
_entity_poly.pdbx_seq_one_letter_code
_entity_poly.pdbx_strand_id
1 'polypeptide(L)'
;MSTLKRFFIATALTALTACHSINSVSLTQIPQQRNKKVTAEVSKFIFLGLNFDNDYVDGLVGKLKDQCAGGQVKGILTKDEVINYFFMIFHTRAVTATGYCVQDGTRKSTASLEPDL
;
A
#
# COMPACT_ATOMS: atom_id res chain seq x y z
N MET A 1 12.28 10.67 -43.88
CA MET A 1 12.90 10.80 -42.54
C MET A 1 12.01 11.47 -41.48
N SER A 2 11.16 12.45 -41.85
CA SER A 2 10.26 13.15 -40.92
C SER A 2 9.12 12.26 -40.35
N THR A 3 8.52 11.41 -41.17
CA THR A 3 7.41 10.51 -40.77
C THR A 3 7.85 9.39 -39.83
N LEU A 4 9.02 8.80 -40.07
CA LEU A 4 9.58 7.76 -39.19
C LEU A 4 9.93 8.33 -37.80
N LYS A 5 10.51 9.54 -37.73
CA LYS A 5 10.74 10.25 -36.46
C LYS A 5 9.43 10.51 -35.71
N ARG A 6 8.38 10.96 -36.41
CA ARG A 6 7.05 11.18 -35.80
C ARG A 6 6.45 9.89 -35.24
N PHE A 7 6.65 8.76 -35.93
CA PHE A 7 6.19 7.46 -35.45
C PHE A 7 6.90 7.02 -34.17
N PHE A 8 8.24 7.10 -34.13
CA PHE A 8 9.00 6.80 -32.91
C PHE A 8 8.64 7.71 -31.73
N ILE A 9 8.42 9.00 -31.99
CA ILE A 9 7.98 9.95 -30.95
C ILE A 9 6.59 9.58 -30.43
N ALA A 10 5.65 9.23 -31.31
CA ALA A 10 4.31 8.81 -30.91
C ALA A 10 4.33 7.53 -30.07
N THR A 11 5.10 6.51 -30.48
CA THR A 11 5.27 5.27 -29.71
C THR A 11 5.95 5.50 -28.37
N ALA A 12 6.96 6.37 -28.31
CA ALA A 12 7.62 6.72 -27.06
C ALA A 12 6.67 7.44 -26.08
N LEU A 13 5.78 8.30 -26.60
CA LEU A 13 4.81 9.02 -25.79
C LEU A 13 3.76 8.08 -25.16
N THR A 14 3.33 7.04 -25.88
CA THR A 14 2.41 6.03 -25.35
C THR A 14 3.10 5.00 -24.45
N ALA A 15 4.42 4.80 -24.59
CA ALA A 15 5.17 3.89 -23.72
C ALA A 15 5.30 4.41 -22.27
N LEU A 16 5.13 5.71 -22.05
CA LEU A 16 5.22 6.36 -20.74
C LEU A 16 3.92 6.30 -19.93
N THR A 17 2.82 5.81 -20.50
CA THR A 17 1.56 5.70 -19.77
C THR A 17 1.57 4.42 -18.91
N ALA A 18 1.61 4.61 -17.59
CA ALA A 18 1.39 3.52 -16.64
C ALA A 18 -0.11 3.40 -16.37
N CYS A 19 -0.69 2.23 -16.62
CA CYS A 19 -2.09 1.95 -16.29
C CYS A 19 -2.15 1.24 -14.93
N HIS A 20 -2.73 1.91 -13.93
CA HIS A 20 -2.95 1.35 -12.61
C HIS A 20 -4.32 0.67 -12.56
N SER A 21 -4.33 -0.62 -12.24
CA SER A 21 -5.55 -1.39 -11.99
C SER A 21 -5.57 -1.83 -10.54
N ILE A 22 -6.61 -1.45 -9.81
CA ILE A 22 -6.81 -1.90 -8.43
C ILE A 22 -7.51 -3.25 -8.48
N ASN A 23 -6.87 -4.29 -7.96
CA ASN A 23 -7.41 -5.65 -7.95
C ASN A 23 -8.24 -5.91 -6.69
N SER A 24 -7.78 -5.41 -5.55
CA SER A 24 -8.47 -5.61 -4.29
C SER A 24 -8.22 -4.47 -3.33
N VAL A 25 -9.24 -4.20 -2.50
CA VAL A 25 -9.16 -3.28 -1.37
C VAL A 25 -9.81 -3.98 -0.19
N SER A 26 -9.12 -4.00 0.95
CA SER A 26 -9.64 -4.54 2.20
C SER A 26 -9.47 -3.53 3.31
N LEU A 27 -10.47 -3.40 4.17
CA LEU A 27 -10.47 -2.45 5.28
C LEU A 27 -10.93 -3.15 6.56
N THR A 28 -10.17 -2.98 7.62
CA THR A 28 -10.52 -3.44 8.96
C THR A 28 -11.18 -2.33 9.78
N GLN A 29 -11.75 -2.68 10.94
CA GLN A 29 -12.42 -1.73 11.82
C GLN A 29 -11.52 -0.51 12.13
N ILE A 30 -12.03 0.68 11.80
CA ILE A 30 -11.26 1.90 11.92
C ILE A 30 -11.31 2.42 13.37
N PRO A 31 -10.16 2.69 14.02
CA PRO A 31 -10.14 3.20 15.38
C PRO A 31 -10.70 4.63 15.46
N GLN A 32 -11.16 5.02 16.66
CA GLN A 32 -11.52 6.41 16.96
C GLN A 32 -10.31 7.33 16.89
N GLN A 33 -9.14 6.87 17.36
CA GLN A 33 -7.89 7.63 17.30
C GLN A 33 -7.23 7.49 15.92
N ARG A 34 -7.17 8.59 15.16
CA ARG A 34 -6.65 8.63 13.77
C ARG A 34 -5.44 9.55 13.59
N ASN A 35 -4.85 10.00 14.68
CA ASN A 35 -3.87 11.08 14.70
C ASN A 35 -2.52 10.68 14.09
N LYS A 36 -2.19 9.39 14.08
CA LYS A 36 -0.92 8.87 13.56
C LYS A 36 -1.16 7.82 12.49
N LYS A 37 -1.14 8.24 11.23
CA LYS A 37 -1.20 7.36 10.06
C LYS A 37 0.15 6.70 9.81
N VAL A 38 0.16 5.40 9.55
CA VAL A 38 1.34 4.62 9.16
C VAL A 38 1.08 3.95 7.82
N THR A 39 2.09 3.87 6.95
CA THR A 39 1.94 3.34 5.59
C THR A 39 3.16 2.51 5.23
N ALA A 40 2.94 1.30 4.74
CA ALA A 40 3.99 0.45 4.20
C ALA A 40 3.60 0.00 2.79
N GLU A 41 4.60 -0.13 1.92
CA GLU A 41 4.44 -0.64 0.57
C GLU A 41 5.48 -1.71 0.29
N VAL A 42 5.03 -2.74 -0.41
CA VAL A 42 5.86 -3.78 -1.00
C VAL A 42 5.42 -3.97 -2.44
N SER A 43 6.38 -4.23 -3.32
CA SER A 43 6.08 -4.44 -4.73
C SER A 43 7.01 -5.49 -5.32
N LYS A 44 6.53 -6.11 -6.38
CA LYS A 44 7.31 -7.04 -7.20
C LYS A 44 7.18 -6.69 -8.66
N PHE A 45 8.25 -6.96 -9.39
CA PHE A 45 8.30 -6.80 -10.83
C PHE A 45 7.99 -8.12 -11.53
N ILE A 46 7.16 -8.07 -12.55
CA ILE A 46 6.76 -9.21 -13.35
C ILE A 46 7.05 -8.88 -14.81
N PHE A 47 7.75 -9.80 -15.47
CA PHE A 47 8.15 -9.67 -16.87
C PHE A 47 7.55 -10.81 -17.68
N LEU A 48 6.80 -10.49 -18.73
CA LEU A 48 6.11 -11.50 -19.56
C LEU A 48 5.24 -12.47 -18.74
N GLY A 49 4.67 -12.01 -17.62
CA GLY A 49 3.88 -12.86 -16.71
C GLY A 49 4.71 -13.77 -15.80
N LEU A 50 6.04 -13.75 -15.91
CA LEU A 50 6.93 -14.52 -15.04
C LEU A 50 7.18 -13.75 -13.74
N ASN A 51 6.76 -14.37 -12.63
CA ASN A 51 7.02 -13.86 -11.30
C ASN A 51 8.28 -14.51 -10.70
N PHE A 52 9.22 -13.70 -10.25
CA PHE A 52 10.47 -14.14 -9.63
C PHE A 52 10.50 -13.97 -8.11
N ASP A 53 9.49 -13.30 -7.54
CA ASP A 53 9.41 -12.98 -6.11
C ASP A 53 8.02 -13.33 -5.57
N ASN A 54 7.93 -14.43 -4.81
CA ASN A 54 6.67 -14.94 -4.27
C ASN A 54 6.46 -14.53 -2.81
N ASP A 55 7.53 -14.15 -2.11
CA ASP A 55 7.60 -13.79 -0.70
C ASP A 55 7.66 -12.27 -0.45
N TYR A 56 7.57 -11.45 -1.51
CA TYR A 56 7.59 -9.97 -1.43
C TYR A 56 6.63 -9.35 -0.39
N VAL A 57 5.57 -10.06 0.01
CA VAL A 57 4.59 -9.58 1.01
C VAL A 57 5.03 -9.77 2.46
N ASP A 58 6.00 -10.64 2.75
CA ASP A 58 6.34 -11.05 4.12
C ASP A 58 6.90 -9.87 4.95
N GLY A 59 7.61 -8.95 4.29
CA GLY A 59 8.15 -7.76 4.93
C GLY A 59 7.13 -6.67 5.23
N LEU A 60 5.91 -6.73 4.67
CA LEU A 60 4.92 -5.64 4.75
C LEU A 60 4.49 -5.36 6.19
N VAL A 61 4.23 -6.43 6.96
CA VAL A 61 3.79 -6.31 8.36
C VAL A 61 4.91 -5.76 9.24
N GLY A 62 6.16 -6.18 9.03
CA GLY A 62 7.33 -5.65 9.73
C GLY A 62 7.48 -4.14 9.51
N LYS A 63 7.51 -3.72 8.23
CA LYS A 63 7.59 -2.30 7.84
C LYS A 63 6.49 -1.43 8.45
N LEU A 64 5.29 -1.99 8.63
CA LEU A 64 4.16 -1.27 9.23
C LEU A 64 4.29 -1.18 10.76
N LYS A 65 4.77 -2.25 11.42
CA LYS A 65 5.04 -2.28 12.86
C LYS A 65 6.19 -1.38 13.28
N ASP A 66 7.25 -1.30 12.48
CA ASP A 66 8.42 -0.47 12.75
C ASP A 66 8.08 1.03 12.85
N GLN A 67 7.02 1.47 12.16
CA GLN A 67 6.50 2.85 12.23
C GLN A 67 5.67 3.12 13.50
N CYS A 68 5.32 2.08 14.26
CA CYS A 68 4.47 2.12 15.45
C CYS A 68 5.16 1.43 16.65
N ALA A 69 6.36 1.89 17.00
CA ALA A 69 7.09 1.41 18.17
C ALA A 69 6.28 1.61 19.47
N GLY A 70 6.06 0.52 20.21
CA GLY A 70 5.36 0.53 21.51
C GLY A 70 3.83 0.60 21.44
N GLY A 71 3.24 0.51 20.24
CA GLY A 71 1.79 0.59 20.03
C GLY A 71 1.23 -0.51 19.13
N GLN A 72 -0.04 -0.38 18.77
CA GLN A 72 -0.76 -1.28 17.88
C GLN A 72 -1.23 -0.56 16.63
N VAL A 73 -1.06 -1.19 15.47
CA VAL A 73 -1.64 -0.69 14.22
C VAL A 73 -3.08 -1.19 14.09
N LYS A 74 -4.04 -0.28 13.98
CA LYS A 74 -5.48 -0.56 13.83
C LYS A 74 -6.04 0.11 12.59
N GLY A 75 -7.18 -0.37 12.09
CA GLY A 75 -7.85 0.19 10.90
C GLY A 75 -7.00 0.11 9.64
N ILE A 76 -6.42 -1.07 9.41
CA ILE A 76 -5.59 -1.36 8.23
C ILE A 76 -6.47 -1.38 6.98
N LEU A 77 -6.11 -0.51 6.03
CA LEU A 77 -6.52 -0.46 4.64
C LEU A 77 -5.41 -1.09 3.80
N THR A 78 -5.69 -2.23 3.19
CA THR A 78 -4.79 -2.89 2.25
C THR A 78 -5.29 -2.66 0.83
N LYS A 79 -4.42 -2.15 -0.04
CA LYS A 79 -4.66 -1.95 -1.47
C LYS A 79 -3.71 -2.86 -2.24
N ASP A 80 -4.26 -3.69 -3.12
CA ASP A 80 -3.51 -4.50 -4.08
C ASP A 80 -3.74 -3.96 -5.49
N GLU A 81 -2.68 -3.52 -6.14
CA GLU A 81 -2.73 -2.92 -7.47
C GLU A 81 -1.70 -3.55 -8.41
N VAL A 82 -2.07 -3.60 -9.69
CA VAL A 82 -1.19 -3.96 -10.79
C VAL A 82 -0.99 -2.73 -11.66
N ILE A 83 0.27 -2.36 -11.83
CA ILE A 83 0.71 -1.25 -12.64
C ILE A 83 1.29 -1.83 -13.93
N ASN A 84 0.58 -1.63 -15.03
CA ASN A 84 1.00 -2.11 -16.33
C ASN A 84 1.80 -1.03 -17.06
N TYR A 85 2.95 -1.41 -17.58
CA TYR A 85 3.81 -0.59 -18.42
C TYR A 85 3.94 -1.24 -19.80
N PHE A 86 4.11 -0.42 -20.83
CA PHE A 86 4.45 -0.84 -22.20
C PHE A 86 3.70 -2.10 -22.68
N PHE A 87 2.43 -1.92 -23.04
CA PHE A 87 1.57 -3.00 -23.56
C PHE A 87 1.55 -4.27 -22.69
N MET A 88 1.56 -4.13 -21.35
CA MET A 88 1.45 -5.23 -20.37
C MET A 88 2.67 -6.19 -20.32
N ILE A 89 3.71 -5.93 -21.12
CA ILE A 89 4.94 -6.75 -21.12
C ILE A 89 5.67 -6.65 -19.78
N PHE A 90 5.67 -5.45 -19.20
CA PHE A 90 6.22 -5.18 -17.89
C PHE A 90 5.08 -4.76 -16.97
N HIS A 91 4.96 -5.42 -15.82
CA HIS A 91 4.01 -4.97 -14.83
C HIS A 91 4.58 -5.11 -13.43
N THR A 92 4.19 -4.19 -12.57
CA THR A 92 4.52 -4.20 -11.15
C THR A 92 3.26 -4.52 -10.37
N ARG A 93 3.32 -5.47 -9.45
CA ARG A 93 2.24 -5.66 -8.47
C ARG A 93 2.67 -5.04 -7.16
N ALA A 94 1.91 -4.07 -6.68
CA ALA A 94 2.17 -3.36 -5.44
C ALA A 94 1.06 -3.65 -4.44
N VAL A 95 1.46 -3.88 -3.19
CA VAL A 95 0.57 -4.02 -2.05
C VAL A 95 0.91 -2.92 -1.05
N THR A 96 -0.02 -1.98 -0.88
CA THR A 96 0.11 -0.86 0.04
C THR A 96 -0.80 -1.09 1.23
N ALA A 97 -0.23 -1.15 2.43
CA ALA A 97 -0.98 -1.22 3.69
C ALA A 97 -0.88 0.12 4.41
N THR A 98 -2.03 0.69 4.74
CA THR A 98 -2.16 1.95 5.47
C THR A 98 -2.96 1.69 6.73
N GLY A 99 -2.52 2.19 7.88
CA GLY A 99 -3.27 2.05 9.13
C GLY A 99 -3.06 3.24 10.05
N TYR A 100 -3.57 3.11 11.26
CA TYR A 100 -3.37 4.09 12.33
C TYR A 100 -2.64 3.45 13.49
N CYS A 101 -1.58 4.10 13.95
CA CYS A 101 -0.85 3.72 15.14
C CYS A 101 -1.58 4.25 16.38
N VAL A 102 -2.04 3.33 17.21
CA VAL A 102 -2.67 3.61 18.50
C VAL A 102 -1.67 3.20 19.57
N GLN A 103 -1.25 4.13 20.41
CA GLN A 103 -0.39 3.80 21.55
C GLN A 103 -1.25 3.16 22.64
N ASP A 104 -0.84 2.00 23.15
CA ASP A 104 -1.49 1.37 24.30
C ASP A 104 -1.09 2.10 25.58
N GLY A 105 -1.59 3.32 25.73
CA GLY A 105 -1.31 4.22 26.83
C GLY A 105 -2.33 4.20 27.97
N THR A 106 -2.98 3.07 28.29
CA THR A 106 -3.77 2.96 29.55
C THR A 106 -3.93 1.52 30.06
N ARG A 107 -2.93 1.02 30.80
CA ARG A 107 -3.23 0.16 31.97
C ARG A 107 -3.98 1.08 32.95
N LYS A 108 -5.28 0.87 33.14
CA LYS A 108 -6.18 1.51 34.13
C LYS A 108 -5.57 2.66 34.96
N SER A 109 -5.91 3.90 34.63
CA SER A 109 -6.01 4.99 35.62
C SER A 109 -7.22 5.86 35.30
N THR A 110 -8.38 5.22 35.26
CA THR A 110 -9.68 5.87 35.50
C THR A 110 -10.57 4.83 36.18
N ALA A 111 -10.10 4.32 37.32
CA ALA A 111 -10.98 4.12 38.45
C ALA A 111 -11.07 5.50 39.13
N SER A 112 -12.30 5.91 39.51
CA SER A 112 -12.73 7.25 39.96
C SER A 112 -13.14 8.15 38.78
N LEU A 113 -14.40 8.51 38.55
CA LEU A 113 -15.64 8.39 39.31
C LEU A 113 -16.81 8.37 38.30
N GLU A 114 -17.63 7.32 38.31
CA GLU A 114 -19.08 7.52 38.25
C GLU A 114 -19.48 8.11 39.62
N PRO A 115 -20.47 9.02 39.65
CA PRO A 115 -21.74 8.53 40.14
C PRO A 115 -22.90 8.88 39.21
N ASP A 116 -23.73 7.86 38.96
CA ASP A 116 -25.16 8.00 38.78
C ASP A 116 -25.74 8.97 39.83
N LEU A 117 -26.30 10.09 39.39
CA LEU A 117 -27.71 10.49 39.60
C LEU A 117 -27.99 11.83 38.90
#